data_AF-A0A956H7X8-F1
#
_entry.id   AF-A0A956H7X8-F1
#
_cell.length_a   1.000
_cell.length_b   1.000
_cell.length_c   1.000
_cell.angle_alpha   90.00
_cell.angle_beta   90.00
_cell.angle_gamma   90.00
#
_symmetry.space_group_name_H-M   'P 1'
#
loop_
_entity.id
_entity.type
_entity.pdbx_description
1 polymer ?
#
loop_
_entity_poly.entity_id
_entity_poly.type
_entity_poly.pdbx_seq_one_letter_code
_entity_poly.pdbx_strand_id
1 'polypeptide(L)'
;MANDNQNPQQPQMMPGMMPGQMPQGGMMGMNPMMMQMMQMMGQMAGGMGMAPAFDPTSAPFQGELSKDEDAGLDADIIRPATFDDLIRRQQPLPTGTVLDYLCLSEDGQKALGGLPKGCTMALVGPPGKGKTRTTLATLARVAQSGTKVAFVVAEEGFHDKAGSGRDDLGSRMTKIGMAATGLSEADFRSQVLENMWVIESQYHRGQNWDDFIAKYRYLVEKAGIGFVVIDSLNMLDPSRSKTADHLSTLKTYNHAQGVTCLCVGQIKDTGDPVGGEAMVHTADAVFLIEEMGLSSKEQAAEWGGKYRDRIVVVRAVKCVTTPIFPHPIRVQQKPVTGELEVSADQPDDKAVKPLP
;
A
#
# COMPACT_ATOMS: atom_id res chain seq x y z
N MET A 1 -44.17 6.32 24.84
CA MET A 1 -43.75 7.57 24.17
C MET A 1 -43.32 7.18 22.77
N ALA A 2 -44.06 7.72 21.78
CA ALA A 2 -43.88 7.71 20.33
C ALA A 2 -42.44 8.12 19.90
N ASN A 3 -41.89 7.85 18.72
CA ASN A 3 -42.29 7.33 17.39
C ASN A 3 -40.99 6.76 16.77
N ASP A 4 -40.94 5.59 16.13
CA ASP A 4 -41.49 5.13 14.85
C ASP A 4 -40.58 5.33 13.61
N ASN A 5 -40.35 4.18 12.99
CA ASN A 5 -39.59 3.84 11.79
C ASN A 5 -40.39 4.19 10.52
N GLN A 6 -39.66 4.37 9.42
CA GLN A 6 -39.97 3.96 8.03
C GLN A 6 -41.39 4.20 7.46
N ASN A 7 -41.50 4.99 6.38
CA ASN A 7 -41.72 4.42 5.03
C ASN A 7 -41.65 5.47 3.89
N PRO A 8 -41.43 5.04 2.63
CA PRO A 8 -41.34 5.87 1.43
C PRO A 8 -42.63 5.84 0.57
N GLN A 9 -42.58 6.59 -0.54
CA GLN A 9 -43.30 6.44 -1.83
C GLN A 9 -44.25 7.58 -2.26
N GLN A 10 -43.85 8.14 -3.41
CA GLN A 10 -44.60 8.63 -4.58
C GLN A 10 -45.72 9.67 -4.42
N PRO A 11 -45.74 10.64 -5.35
CA PRO A 11 -47.01 11.12 -5.88
C PRO A 11 -47.26 10.71 -7.33
N GLN A 12 -48.52 10.38 -7.53
CA GLN A 12 -49.23 9.90 -8.71
C GLN A 12 -49.24 10.87 -9.90
N MET A 13 -49.54 10.29 -11.05
CA MET A 13 -49.80 10.97 -12.32
C MET A 13 -51.24 11.52 -12.43
N MET A 14 -51.39 12.37 -13.48
CA MET A 14 -52.58 12.61 -14.34
C MET A 14 -53.65 13.60 -13.83
N PRO A 15 -54.53 14.14 -14.71
CA PRO A 15 -54.37 14.53 -16.13
C PRO A 15 -55.11 15.85 -16.52
N GLY A 16 -54.76 16.43 -17.67
CA GLY A 16 -55.78 16.89 -18.63
C GLY A 16 -55.86 18.37 -19.05
N MET A 17 -56.24 18.52 -20.34
CA MET A 17 -56.87 19.67 -21.03
C MET A 17 -56.00 20.65 -21.86
N MET A 18 -55.76 20.29 -23.13
CA MET A 18 -56.31 20.86 -24.40
C MET A 18 -56.49 22.41 -24.59
N PRO A 19 -56.60 22.90 -25.85
CA PRO A 19 -55.78 23.99 -26.43
C PRO A 19 -56.56 25.26 -26.86
N GLY A 20 -55.87 26.36 -27.16
CA GLY A 20 -56.50 27.51 -27.83
C GLY A 20 -55.60 28.72 -28.16
N GLN A 21 -55.43 28.96 -29.47
CA GLN A 21 -55.47 30.24 -30.22
C GLN A 21 -54.59 31.49 -29.89
N MET A 22 -53.88 31.92 -30.94
CA MET A 22 -53.30 33.24 -31.32
C MET A 22 -54.26 34.44 -31.13
N PRO A 23 -53.83 35.74 -31.06
CA PRO A 23 -53.01 36.40 -32.10
C PRO A 23 -52.07 37.60 -31.74
N GLN A 24 -51.05 37.73 -32.60
CA GLN A 24 -50.49 38.95 -33.25
C GLN A 24 -50.80 40.36 -32.70
N GLY A 25 -49.76 41.17 -32.48
CA GLY A 25 -49.90 42.64 -32.43
C GLY A 25 -48.64 43.46 -32.09
N GLY A 26 -48.11 44.20 -33.08
CA GLY A 26 -47.73 45.62 -32.93
C GLY A 26 -46.31 46.00 -32.48
N MET A 27 -45.48 46.44 -33.44
CA MET A 27 -44.35 47.37 -33.22
C MET A 27 -44.86 48.78 -32.89
N MET A 28 -44.24 49.50 -31.94
CA MET A 28 -44.12 50.97 -31.96
C MET A 28 -42.88 51.46 -31.19
N GLY A 29 -42.23 52.50 -31.72
CA GLY A 29 -40.87 52.96 -31.42
C GLY A 29 -40.64 53.64 -30.07
N MET A 30 -39.38 53.58 -29.65
CA MET A 30 -38.85 54.07 -28.37
C MET A 30 -38.27 55.48 -28.53
N ASN A 31 -38.62 56.39 -27.62
CA ASN A 31 -38.31 57.83 -27.68
C ASN A 31 -36.87 58.13 -27.19
N PRO A 32 -36.04 58.93 -27.91
CA PRO A 32 -34.61 59.12 -27.61
C PRO A 32 -34.28 59.79 -26.27
N MET A 33 -35.26 60.42 -25.60
CA MET A 33 -35.07 61.10 -24.31
C MET A 33 -34.80 60.12 -23.15
N MET A 34 -35.25 58.86 -23.24
CA MET A 34 -35.01 57.84 -22.21
C MET A 34 -33.56 57.34 -22.21
N MET A 35 -32.91 57.33 -23.37
CA MET A 35 -31.55 56.81 -23.51
C MET A 35 -30.52 57.77 -22.87
N GLN A 36 -30.78 59.08 -22.97
CA GLN A 36 -29.92 60.11 -22.36
C GLN A 36 -29.99 60.12 -20.83
N MET A 37 -31.15 59.79 -20.25
CA MET A 37 -31.32 59.69 -18.79
C MET A 37 -30.59 58.45 -18.22
N MET A 38 -30.58 57.36 -18.97
CA MET A 38 -29.88 56.12 -18.59
C MET A 38 -28.35 56.29 -18.64
N GLN A 39 -27.85 57.07 -19.59
CA GLN A 39 -26.42 57.37 -19.73
C GLN A 39 -25.90 58.26 -18.58
N MET A 40 -26.73 59.18 -18.09
CA MET A 40 -26.38 60.04 -16.96
C MET A 40 -26.38 59.29 -15.63
N MET A 41 -27.23 58.26 -15.47
CA MET A 41 -27.27 57.42 -14.27
C MET A 41 -26.08 56.44 -14.19
N GLY A 42 -25.54 56.01 -15.33
CA GLY A 42 -24.33 55.17 -15.39
C GLY A 42 -23.05 55.88 -14.93
N GLN A 43 -22.94 57.20 -15.17
CA GLN A 43 -21.79 57.98 -14.71
C GLN A 43 -21.84 58.35 -13.22
N MET A 44 -23.01 58.38 -12.59
CA MET A 44 -23.13 58.63 -11.14
C MET A 44 -22.88 57.37 -10.27
N ALA A 45 -22.89 56.17 -10.85
CA ALA A 45 -22.62 54.93 -10.14
C ALA A 45 -21.11 54.53 -10.11
N GLY A 46 -20.22 55.37 -10.66
CA GLY A 46 -18.77 55.11 -10.75
C GLY A 46 -17.98 55.28 -9.44
N GLY A 47 -18.58 54.97 -8.28
CA GLY A 47 -18.05 55.37 -6.97
C GLY A 47 -18.04 54.33 -5.86
N MET A 48 -18.29 53.05 -6.11
CA MET A 48 -18.24 52.03 -5.05
C MET A 48 -17.56 50.73 -5.46
N GLY A 49 -16.54 50.36 -4.67
CA GLY A 49 -16.19 48.98 -4.37
C GLY A 49 -15.31 48.28 -5.39
N MET A 50 -14.00 48.25 -5.13
CA MET A 50 -13.14 47.17 -5.64
C MET A 50 -13.78 45.83 -5.26
N ALA A 51 -14.31 45.12 -6.24
CA ALA A 51 -14.79 43.75 -6.05
C ALA A 51 -13.64 42.91 -5.45
N PRO A 52 -13.91 42.02 -4.48
CA PRO A 52 -12.89 41.16 -3.91
C PRO A 52 -12.19 40.40 -5.04
N ALA A 53 -10.86 40.44 -5.04
CA ALA A 53 -10.04 39.70 -6.00
C ALA A 53 -10.49 38.23 -5.96
N PHE A 54 -10.99 37.75 -7.09
CA PHE A 54 -11.44 36.38 -7.26
C PHE A 54 -10.24 35.46 -7.04
N ASP A 55 -10.32 34.56 -6.04
CA ASP A 55 -9.31 33.54 -5.81
C ASP A 55 -9.48 32.44 -6.87
N PRO A 56 -8.56 32.28 -7.82
CA PRO A 56 -8.68 31.27 -8.89
C PRO A 56 -8.78 29.84 -8.35
N THR A 57 -8.33 29.59 -7.12
CA THR A 57 -8.42 28.26 -6.49
C THR A 57 -9.82 27.92 -5.97
N SER A 58 -10.69 28.94 -5.80
CA SER A 58 -12.07 28.75 -5.34
C SER A 58 -13.02 28.26 -6.43
N ALA A 59 -12.56 28.27 -7.69
CA ALA A 59 -13.34 27.90 -8.87
C ALA A 59 -12.49 27.23 -9.96
N PRO A 60 -11.80 26.11 -9.66
CA PRO A 60 -10.79 25.50 -10.54
C PRO A 60 -11.36 24.94 -11.86
N PHE A 61 -12.69 24.88 -11.99
CA PHE A 61 -13.41 24.36 -13.16
C PHE A 61 -14.25 25.43 -13.89
N GLN A 62 -14.09 26.73 -13.57
CA GLN A 62 -14.89 27.81 -14.17
C GLN A 62 -14.25 28.46 -15.40
N GLY A 63 -13.13 27.95 -15.90
CA GLY A 63 -12.52 28.40 -17.15
C GLY A 63 -13.06 27.63 -18.36
N GLU A 64 -13.36 28.33 -19.46
CA GLU A 64 -13.55 27.68 -20.76
C GLU A 64 -12.21 27.09 -21.21
N LEU A 65 -12.22 25.80 -21.56
CA LEU A 65 -11.08 25.16 -22.20
C LEU A 65 -10.88 25.83 -23.57
N SER A 66 -9.72 26.44 -23.79
CA SER A 66 -9.35 26.93 -25.12
C SER A 66 -9.37 25.73 -26.08
N LYS A 67 -10.23 25.80 -27.09
CA LYS A 67 -10.34 24.71 -28.07
C LYS A 67 -9.07 24.55 -28.89
N ASP A 68 -8.80 23.28 -29.14
CA ASP A 68 -7.95 22.67 -30.15
C ASP A 68 -6.44 22.64 -29.86
N GLU A 69 -6.00 21.40 -29.54
CA GLU A 69 -4.67 20.86 -29.75
C GLU A 69 -3.54 21.51 -28.95
N ASP A 70 -3.68 21.52 -27.63
CA ASP A 70 -2.48 21.56 -26.79
C ASP A 70 -1.81 20.17 -26.88
N ALA A 71 -0.87 20.01 -27.82
CA ALA A 71 -0.21 18.74 -28.12
C ALA A 71 0.47 18.10 -26.88
N GLY A 72 0.75 18.89 -25.84
CA GLY A 72 1.19 18.40 -24.54
C GLY A 72 0.11 17.67 -23.75
N LEU A 73 -1.15 18.15 -23.78
CA LEU A 73 -2.26 17.56 -23.03
C LEU A 73 -2.64 16.17 -23.55
N ASP A 74 -2.67 15.99 -24.88
CA ASP A 74 -2.98 14.68 -25.47
C ASP A 74 -1.87 13.63 -25.20
N ALA A 75 -0.62 14.06 -24.99
CA ALA A 75 0.48 13.16 -24.63
C ALA A 75 0.40 12.67 -23.16
N ASP A 76 -0.16 13.49 -22.27
CA ASP A 76 -0.32 13.17 -20.84
C ASP A 76 -1.62 12.41 -20.54
N ILE A 77 -2.58 12.41 -21.48
CA ILE A 77 -3.85 11.68 -21.35
C ILE A 77 -3.71 10.27 -21.92
N ILE A 78 -3.70 9.29 -21.01
CA ILE A 78 -3.71 7.88 -21.39
C ILE A 78 -5.07 7.50 -22.00
N ARG A 79 -5.06 6.92 -23.20
CA ARG A 79 -6.24 6.34 -23.86
C ARG A 79 -6.15 4.81 -23.79
N PRO A 80 -6.83 4.13 -22.86
CA PRO A 80 -6.68 2.68 -22.68
C PRO A 80 -6.92 1.86 -23.95
N ALA A 81 -7.76 2.34 -24.87
CA ALA A 81 -8.02 1.71 -26.16
C ALA A 81 -6.77 1.54 -27.06
N THR A 82 -5.65 2.21 -26.77
CA THR A 82 -4.39 2.09 -27.53
C THR A 82 -3.48 0.99 -27.00
N PHE A 83 -3.84 0.31 -25.91
CA PHE A 83 -3.02 -0.74 -25.33
C PHE A 83 -3.38 -2.12 -25.88
N ASP A 84 -2.35 -2.89 -26.25
CA ASP A 84 -2.52 -4.29 -26.65
C ASP A 84 -2.75 -5.23 -25.44
N ASP A 85 -2.17 -4.89 -24.29
CA ASP A 85 -2.20 -5.70 -23.06
C ASP A 85 -3.20 -5.16 -22.02
N LEU A 86 -4.50 -5.22 -22.34
CA LEU A 86 -5.55 -4.70 -21.45
C LEU A 86 -5.75 -5.54 -20.18
N ILE A 87 -5.53 -6.85 -20.26
CA ILE A 87 -5.77 -7.79 -19.16
C ILE A 87 -4.44 -8.40 -18.74
N ARG A 88 -4.04 -8.13 -17.50
CA ARG A 88 -2.81 -8.69 -16.89
C ARG A 88 -3.17 -9.46 -15.65
N ARG A 89 -2.50 -10.61 -15.47
CA ARG A 89 -2.60 -11.41 -14.25
C ARG A 89 -1.52 -11.02 -13.26
N GLN A 90 -1.89 -10.91 -11.98
CA GLN A 90 -0.90 -10.66 -10.93
C GLN A 90 0.08 -11.83 -10.85
N GLN A 91 1.37 -11.54 -10.93
CA GLN A 91 2.42 -12.54 -10.79
C GLN A 91 2.90 -12.66 -9.33
N PRO A 92 3.24 -13.86 -8.85
CA PRO A 92 3.89 -14.06 -7.56
C PRO A 92 5.39 -13.77 -7.61
N LEU A 93 5.93 -13.34 -6.47
CA LEU A 93 7.33 -13.43 -6.08
C LEU A 93 7.45 -14.50 -4.97
N PRO A 94 7.85 -15.74 -5.30
CA PRO A 94 7.93 -16.82 -4.33
C PRO A 94 8.92 -16.52 -3.20
N THR A 95 8.51 -16.79 -1.96
CA THR A 95 9.33 -16.52 -0.76
C THR A 95 9.76 -17.79 -0.03
N GLY A 96 9.09 -18.93 -0.26
CA GLY A 96 9.30 -20.17 0.49
C GLY A 96 8.90 -20.06 1.97
N THR A 97 8.07 -19.08 2.32
CA THR A 97 7.63 -18.81 3.70
C THR A 97 6.10 -18.83 3.79
N VAL A 98 5.56 -18.57 5.00
CA VAL A 98 4.11 -18.35 5.17
C VAL A 98 3.54 -17.24 4.27
N LEU A 99 4.37 -16.30 3.80
CA LEU A 99 3.93 -15.21 2.93
C LEU A 99 3.36 -15.70 1.58
N ASP A 100 3.74 -16.91 1.15
CA ASP A 100 3.27 -17.47 -0.13
C ASP A 100 1.77 -17.82 -0.13
N TYR A 101 1.14 -17.87 1.04
CA TYR A 101 -0.25 -18.27 1.25
C TYR A 101 -1.21 -17.10 1.52
N LEU A 102 -0.69 -15.89 1.73
CA LEU A 102 -1.50 -14.75 2.23
C LEU A 102 -2.35 -14.09 1.13
N CYS A 103 -1.90 -14.19 -0.12
CA CYS A 103 -2.62 -13.76 -1.30
C CYS A 103 -3.08 -14.99 -2.09
N LEU A 104 -4.17 -14.87 -2.84
CA LEU A 104 -4.76 -15.95 -3.63
C LEU A 104 -4.70 -15.67 -5.13
N SER A 105 -4.90 -16.71 -5.93
CA SER A 105 -5.20 -16.57 -7.37
C SER A 105 -6.50 -15.80 -7.61
N GLU A 106 -6.69 -15.30 -8.84
CA GLU A 106 -7.89 -14.52 -9.22
C GLU A 106 -9.21 -15.27 -8.97
N ASP A 107 -9.21 -16.60 -9.09
CA ASP A 107 -10.36 -17.47 -8.80
C ASP A 107 -10.51 -17.87 -7.32
N GLY A 108 -9.57 -17.46 -6.46
CA GLY A 108 -9.53 -17.77 -5.03
C GLY A 108 -9.30 -19.24 -4.69
N GLN A 109 -9.03 -20.12 -5.68
CA GLN A 109 -8.91 -21.57 -5.45
C GLN A 109 -7.53 -21.98 -4.95
N LYS A 110 -6.49 -21.25 -5.36
CA LYS A 110 -5.10 -21.50 -4.98
C LYS A 110 -4.50 -20.31 -4.24
N ALA A 111 -3.44 -20.58 -3.49
CA ALA A 111 -2.56 -19.51 -3.05
C ALA A 111 -1.88 -18.87 -4.27
N LEU A 112 -1.56 -17.58 -4.17
CA LEU A 112 -0.82 -16.85 -5.21
C LEU A 112 0.57 -17.47 -5.42
N GLY A 113 1.15 -18.06 -4.36
CA GLY A 113 2.46 -18.71 -4.39
C GLY A 113 3.62 -17.73 -4.18
N GLY A 114 3.35 -16.58 -3.55
CA GLY A 114 4.34 -15.54 -3.33
C GLY A 114 3.73 -14.20 -2.95
N LEU A 115 4.59 -13.21 -2.75
CA LEU A 115 4.18 -11.81 -2.65
C LEU A 115 3.69 -11.31 -4.02
N PRO A 116 2.65 -10.47 -4.10
CA PRO A 116 2.23 -9.87 -5.36
C PRO A 116 3.35 -8.96 -5.91
N LYS A 117 3.94 -9.35 -7.05
CA LYS A 117 5.00 -8.58 -7.72
C LYS A 117 4.57 -7.14 -8.03
N GLY A 118 5.51 -6.20 -7.86
CA GLY A 118 5.30 -4.78 -8.12
C GLY A 118 4.51 -4.05 -7.01
N CYS A 119 4.09 -4.75 -5.96
CA CYS A 119 3.37 -4.15 -4.84
C CYS A 119 4.33 -3.66 -3.75
N THR A 120 3.92 -2.60 -3.05
CA THR A 120 4.53 -2.15 -1.79
C THR A 120 3.66 -2.59 -0.63
N MET A 121 4.19 -3.47 0.22
CA MET A 121 3.44 -4.23 1.21
C MET A 121 3.96 -3.94 2.62
N ALA A 122 3.12 -4.19 3.62
CA ALA A 122 3.50 -4.08 5.03
C ALA A 122 3.38 -5.43 5.75
N LEU A 123 4.45 -5.84 6.46
CA LEU A 123 4.43 -6.94 7.43
C LEU A 123 4.59 -6.36 8.84
N VAL A 124 3.51 -6.37 9.60
CA VAL A 124 3.42 -5.67 10.89
C VAL A 124 3.13 -6.66 12.00
N GLY A 125 3.68 -6.45 13.19
CA GLY A 125 3.39 -7.30 14.34
C GLY A 125 4.22 -6.98 15.57
N PRO A 126 3.98 -7.69 16.71
CA PRO A 126 4.73 -7.47 17.94
C PRO A 126 6.24 -7.75 17.80
N PRO A 127 7.07 -7.15 18.67
CA PRO A 127 8.50 -7.49 18.72
C PRO A 127 8.72 -8.98 19.00
N GLY A 128 9.82 -9.55 18.48
CA GLY A 128 10.20 -10.94 18.73
C GLY A 128 9.35 -12.02 18.03
N LYS A 129 8.38 -11.65 17.18
CA LYS A 129 7.49 -12.61 16.48
C LYS A 129 7.99 -13.10 15.12
N GLY A 130 9.29 -13.06 14.87
CA GLY A 130 9.89 -13.66 13.66
C GLY A 130 9.79 -12.81 12.38
N LYS A 131 9.38 -11.53 12.44
CA LYS A 131 9.33 -10.61 11.29
C LYS A 131 10.66 -10.56 10.52
N THR A 132 11.70 -10.04 11.17
CA THR A 132 13.05 -9.91 10.60
C THR A 132 13.62 -11.25 10.15
N ARG A 133 13.44 -12.32 10.92
CA ARG A 133 13.95 -13.65 10.53
C ARG A 133 13.26 -14.18 9.27
N THR A 134 11.95 -13.94 9.13
CA THR A 134 11.18 -14.27 7.92
C THR A 134 11.64 -13.43 6.74
N THR A 135 11.85 -12.12 6.91
CA THR A 135 12.30 -11.27 5.80
C THR A 135 13.73 -11.60 5.35
N LEU A 136 14.64 -11.92 6.26
CA LEU A 136 16.01 -12.36 5.92
C LEU A 136 16.00 -13.67 5.12
N ALA A 137 15.17 -14.65 5.51
CA ALA A 137 15.01 -15.89 4.77
C ALA A 137 14.39 -15.66 3.38
N THR A 138 13.38 -14.79 3.27
CA THR A 138 12.78 -14.37 2.00
C THR A 138 13.82 -13.71 1.09
N LEU A 139 14.60 -12.75 1.60
CA LEU A 139 15.68 -12.11 0.83
C LEU A 139 16.65 -13.13 0.26
N ALA A 140 17.07 -14.11 1.06
CA ALA A 140 17.99 -15.15 0.64
C ALA A 140 17.40 -16.03 -0.49
N ARG A 141 16.15 -16.49 -0.37
CA ARG A 141 15.51 -17.33 -1.41
C ARG A 141 15.22 -16.54 -2.69
N VAL A 142 14.80 -15.29 -2.58
CA VAL A 142 14.56 -14.43 -3.74
C VAL A 142 15.89 -14.13 -4.46
N ALA A 143 16.95 -13.84 -3.72
CA ALA A 143 18.29 -13.65 -4.29
C ALA A 143 18.85 -14.92 -4.94
N GLN A 144 18.61 -16.09 -4.33
CA GLN A 144 18.97 -17.40 -4.91
C GLN A 144 18.28 -17.65 -6.26
N SER A 145 17.07 -17.12 -6.46
CA SER A 145 16.35 -17.22 -7.75
C SER A 145 16.95 -16.36 -8.89
N GLY A 146 18.01 -15.60 -8.60
CA GLY A 146 18.63 -14.65 -9.53
C GLY A 146 18.01 -13.25 -9.52
N THR A 147 17.01 -13.00 -8.68
CA THR A 147 16.45 -11.66 -8.50
C THR A 147 17.39 -10.83 -7.64
N LYS A 148 17.84 -9.67 -8.12
CA LYS A 148 18.64 -8.76 -7.31
C LYS A 148 17.79 -8.12 -6.21
N VAL A 149 18.27 -8.18 -4.97
CA VAL A 149 17.53 -7.73 -3.79
C VAL A 149 18.26 -6.63 -3.03
N ALA A 150 17.51 -5.74 -2.38
CA ALA A 150 18.08 -4.80 -1.41
C ALA A 150 17.48 -4.99 -0.01
N PHE A 151 18.32 -4.90 1.00
CA PHE A 151 17.93 -4.87 2.39
C PHE A 151 18.25 -3.51 3.00
N VAL A 152 17.22 -2.77 3.37
CA VAL A 152 17.35 -1.46 4.03
C VAL A 152 17.26 -1.68 5.53
N VAL A 153 18.36 -1.38 6.22
CA VAL A 153 18.49 -1.55 7.66
C VAL A 153 18.42 -0.19 8.33
N ALA A 154 17.31 0.07 9.02
CA ALA A 154 17.05 1.32 9.71
C ALA A 154 17.09 1.19 11.24
N GLU A 155 16.82 -0.01 11.78
CA GLU A 155 16.84 -0.29 13.22
C GLU A 155 18.24 -0.64 13.74
N GLU A 156 18.80 -1.77 13.30
CA GLU A 156 20.03 -2.36 13.86
C GLU A 156 21.27 -2.08 13.00
N GLY A 157 22.46 -2.08 13.58
CA GLY A 157 23.70 -1.99 12.79
C GLY A 157 23.91 -3.26 11.98
N PHE A 158 24.28 -3.14 10.70
CA PHE A 158 24.44 -4.33 9.86
C PHE A 158 25.71 -5.11 10.20
N HIS A 159 26.81 -4.39 10.43
CA HIS A 159 28.12 -4.99 10.69
C HIS A 159 28.80 -4.43 11.95
N ASP A 160 29.33 -5.31 12.80
CA ASP A 160 30.14 -4.96 13.95
C ASP A 160 31.60 -4.71 13.56
N LYS A 161 31.87 -3.49 13.06
CA LYS A 161 33.22 -3.07 12.66
C LYS A 161 34.23 -3.06 13.80
N ALA A 162 33.78 -2.92 15.05
CA ALA A 162 34.64 -2.85 16.22
C ALA A 162 35.09 -4.24 16.69
N GLY A 163 34.50 -5.32 16.17
CA GLY A 163 34.83 -6.68 16.57
C GLY A 163 34.53 -6.94 18.05
N SER A 164 33.44 -6.37 18.56
CA SER A 164 33.03 -6.49 19.97
C SER A 164 32.62 -7.92 20.37
N GLY A 165 32.51 -8.84 19.40
CA GLY A 165 32.04 -10.21 19.60
C GLY A 165 30.52 -10.36 19.49
N ARG A 166 29.81 -9.29 19.10
CA ARG A 166 28.36 -9.33 18.88
C ARG A 166 28.02 -10.11 17.61
N ASP A 167 26.99 -10.96 17.68
CA ASP A 167 26.38 -11.59 16.51
C ASP A 167 25.55 -10.55 15.73
N ASP A 168 26.24 -9.82 14.85
CA ASP A 168 25.66 -8.73 14.08
C ASP A 168 24.57 -9.21 13.09
N LEU A 169 23.85 -8.24 12.52
CA LEU A 169 22.75 -8.56 11.60
C LEU A 169 23.26 -9.22 10.31
N GLY A 170 24.45 -8.88 9.82
CA GLY A 170 25.08 -9.52 8.66
C GLY A 170 25.41 -10.99 8.90
N SER A 171 25.93 -11.35 10.07
CA SER A 171 26.20 -12.73 10.47
C SER A 171 24.90 -13.52 10.63
N ARG A 172 23.89 -12.95 11.29
CA ARG A 172 22.56 -13.58 11.41
C ARG A 172 21.87 -13.75 10.06
N MET A 173 21.96 -12.75 9.18
CA MET A 173 21.47 -12.84 7.80
C MET A 173 22.13 -14.00 7.06
N THR A 174 23.44 -14.15 7.19
CA THR A 174 24.19 -15.25 6.55
C THR A 174 23.77 -16.61 7.10
N LYS A 175 23.73 -16.78 8.43
CA LYS A 175 23.31 -18.02 9.09
C LYS A 175 21.87 -18.43 8.72
N ILE A 176 20.94 -17.47 8.80
CA ILE A 176 19.53 -17.69 8.46
C ILE A 176 19.40 -17.99 6.97
N GLY A 177 20.08 -17.24 6.11
CA GLY A 177 20.03 -17.42 4.66
C GLY A 177 20.58 -18.77 4.22
N MET A 178 21.74 -19.20 4.75
CA MET A 178 22.29 -20.53 4.50
C MET A 178 21.31 -21.63 4.92
N ALA A 179 20.75 -21.54 6.13
CA ALA A 179 19.77 -22.51 6.61
C ALA A 179 18.47 -22.49 5.81
N ALA A 180 18.03 -21.33 5.31
CA ALA A 180 16.81 -21.16 4.53
C ALA A 180 16.93 -21.68 3.09
N THR A 181 18.14 -21.64 2.52
CA THR A 181 18.46 -22.03 1.13
C THR A 181 19.09 -23.41 1.04
N GLY A 182 19.61 -23.95 2.15
CA GLY A 182 20.34 -25.23 2.20
C GLY A 182 21.75 -25.17 1.62
N LEU A 183 22.30 -23.96 1.39
CA LEU A 183 23.58 -23.77 0.74
C LEU A 183 24.77 -23.83 1.72
N SER A 184 25.92 -24.26 1.19
CA SER A 184 27.21 -24.06 1.86
C SER A 184 27.59 -22.57 1.90
N GLU A 185 28.56 -22.16 2.71
CA GLU A 185 28.98 -20.75 2.77
C GLU A 185 29.51 -20.25 1.42
N ALA A 186 30.28 -21.08 0.71
CA ALA A 186 30.83 -20.75 -0.60
C ALA A 186 29.73 -20.59 -1.68
N ASP A 187 28.75 -21.49 -1.68
CA ASP A 187 27.61 -21.42 -2.59
C ASP A 187 26.69 -20.26 -2.23
N PHE A 188 26.46 -20.01 -0.94
CA PHE A 188 25.66 -18.88 -0.48
C PHE A 188 26.29 -17.56 -0.90
N ARG A 189 27.61 -17.44 -0.81
CA ARG A 189 28.32 -16.24 -1.25
C ARG A 189 28.11 -15.96 -2.74
N SER A 190 28.29 -16.98 -3.59
CA SER A 190 28.22 -16.82 -5.06
C SER A 190 26.80 -16.78 -5.60
N GLN A 191 25.86 -17.54 -5.04
CA GLN A 191 24.49 -17.64 -5.55
C GLN A 191 23.51 -16.65 -4.91
N VAL A 192 23.79 -16.18 -3.69
CA VAL A 192 22.89 -15.32 -2.92
C VAL A 192 23.49 -13.94 -2.67
N LEU A 193 24.67 -13.86 -2.07
CA LEU A 193 25.23 -12.57 -1.64
C LEU A 193 25.64 -11.67 -2.82
N GLU A 194 26.03 -12.23 -3.96
CA GLU A 194 26.28 -11.45 -5.19
C GLU A 194 25.03 -10.75 -5.73
N ASN A 195 23.84 -11.26 -5.38
CA ASN A 195 22.55 -10.69 -5.74
C ASN A 195 21.94 -9.82 -4.62
N MET A 196 22.69 -9.49 -3.57
CA MET A 196 22.18 -8.80 -2.39
C MET A 196 22.94 -7.50 -2.08
N TRP A 197 22.18 -6.42 -1.96
CA TRP A 197 22.68 -5.10 -1.56
C TRP A 197 22.12 -4.69 -0.21
N VAL A 198 22.88 -3.93 0.55
CA VAL A 198 22.47 -3.45 1.88
C VAL A 198 22.58 -1.94 1.95
N ILE A 199 21.52 -1.27 2.40
CA ILE A 199 21.51 0.14 2.72
C ILE A 199 21.43 0.29 4.24
N GLU A 200 22.49 0.81 4.86
CA GLU A 200 22.42 1.26 6.25
C GLU A 200 21.81 2.68 6.28
N SER A 201 20.55 2.79 6.72
CA SER A 201 19.77 4.03 6.81
C SER A 201 19.41 4.40 8.25
N GLN A 202 20.31 4.11 9.19
CA GLN A 202 20.08 4.40 10.60
C GLN A 202 20.16 5.90 10.88
N TYR A 203 19.08 6.47 11.42
CA TYR A 203 18.99 7.90 11.70
C TYR A 203 20.11 8.43 12.62
N HIS A 204 20.49 7.66 13.66
CA HIS A 204 21.54 8.07 14.59
C HIS A 204 22.94 8.18 13.95
N ARG A 205 23.11 7.69 12.71
CA ARG A 205 24.32 7.88 11.90
C ARG A 205 24.23 9.11 10.98
N GLY A 206 23.27 10.01 11.21
CA GLY A 206 23.07 11.24 10.45
C GLY A 206 22.38 11.05 9.10
N GLN A 207 21.80 9.87 8.84
CA GLN A 207 21.06 9.60 7.62
C GLN A 207 19.67 10.26 7.68
N ASN A 208 19.26 10.89 6.58
CA ASN A 208 17.92 11.45 6.42
C ASN A 208 17.14 10.74 5.29
N TRP A 209 15.89 11.16 5.11
CA TRP A 209 15.00 10.61 4.08
C TRP A 209 15.55 10.80 2.66
N ASP A 210 16.08 11.98 2.34
CA ASP A 210 16.57 12.29 0.99
C ASP A 210 17.82 11.47 0.65
N ASP A 211 18.73 11.28 1.61
CA ASP A 211 19.90 10.41 1.48
C ASP A 211 19.49 8.95 1.22
N PHE A 212 18.46 8.49 1.94
CA PHE A 212 17.88 7.17 1.73
C PHE A 212 17.29 7.05 0.33
N ILE A 213 16.49 8.02 -0.12
CA ILE A 213 15.88 8.03 -1.46
C ILE A 213 16.95 8.03 -2.54
N ALA A 214 18.02 8.82 -2.42
CA ALA A 214 19.11 8.85 -3.40
C ALA A 214 19.78 7.46 -3.54
N LYS A 215 20.07 6.79 -2.42
CA LYS A 215 20.65 5.43 -2.42
C LYS A 215 19.68 4.39 -2.96
N TYR A 216 18.41 4.48 -2.55
CA TYR A 216 17.35 3.59 -2.99
C TYR A 216 17.19 3.64 -4.51
N ARG A 217 17.08 4.86 -5.07
CA ARG A 217 16.98 5.09 -6.51
C ARG A 217 18.21 4.59 -7.26
N TYR A 218 19.41 4.84 -6.73
CA TYR A 218 20.64 4.31 -7.34
C TYR A 218 20.59 2.78 -7.44
N LEU A 219 20.19 2.07 -6.38
CA LEU A 219 20.08 0.62 -6.43
C LEU A 219 19.01 0.16 -7.43
N VAL A 220 17.82 0.75 -7.41
CA VAL A 220 16.74 0.36 -8.33
C VAL A 220 17.15 0.62 -9.79
N GLU A 221 17.57 1.84 -10.12
CA GLU A 221 17.81 2.27 -11.49
C GLU A 221 19.15 1.79 -12.07
N LYS A 222 20.19 1.63 -11.23
CA LYS A 222 21.55 1.26 -11.70
C LYS A 222 21.92 -0.19 -11.39
N ALA A 223 21.57 -0.70 -10.20
CA ALA A 223 21.84 -2.10 -9.88
C ALA A 223 20.76 -3.04 -10.44
N GLY A 224 19.57 -2.52 -10.75
CA GLY A 224 18.45 -3.32 -11.26
C GLY A 224 17.79 -4.16 -10.18
N ILE A 225 17.64 -3.60 -8.97
CA ILE A 225 16.96 -4.28 -7.85
C ILE A 225 15.48 -4.49 -8.18
N GLY A 226 15.01 -5.73 -8.06
CA GLY A 226 13.60 -6.10 -8.28
C GLY A 226 12.81 -6.35 -7.00
N PHE A 227 13.49 -6.59 -5.87
CA PHE A 227 12.86 -6.83 -4.57
C PHE A 227 13.57 -6.09 -3.45
N VAL A 228 12.82 -5.40 -2.59
CA VAL A 228 13.36 -4.65 -1.47
C VAL A 228 12.65 -5.01 -0.16
N VAL A 229 13.43 -5.18 0.90
CA VAL A 229 12.92 -5.24 2.28
C VAL A 229 13.39 -4.00 3.04
N ILE A 230 12.47 -3.36 3.78
CA ILE A 230 12.77 -2.24 4.66
C ILE A 230 12.50 -2.63 6.11
N ASP A 231 13.55 -2.74 6.94
CA ASP A 231 13.46 -3.10 8.36
C ASP A 231 14.07 -2.01 9.27
N SER A 232 13.30 -1.05 9.78
CA SER A 232 11.84 -0.87 9.65
C SER A 232 11.48 0.51 9.10
N LEU A 233 10.30 0.62 8.48
CA LEU A 233 9.80 1.89 7.95
C LEU A 233 9.66 2.95 9.07
N ASN A 234 9.35 2.50 10.29
CA ASN A 234 9.19 3.34 11.47
C ASN A 234 10.47 4.07 11.90
N MET A 235 11.64 3.61 11.47
CA MET A 235 12.92 4.24 11.80
C MET A 235 13.47 5.12 10.68
N LEU A 236 12.91 5.04 9.47
CA LEU A 236 13.27 5.95 8.37
C LEU A 236 12.71 7.37 8.61
N ASP A 237 11.63 7.50 9.38
CA ASP A 237 11.14 8.78 9.89
C ASP A 237 11.02 8.72 11.43
N PRO A 238 12.01 9.25 12.18
CA PRO A 238 11.99 9.26 13.64
C PRO A 238 10.81 10.05 14.23
N SER A 239 10.29 11.04 13.49
CA SER A 239 9.13 11.82 13.91
C SER A 239 7.84 11.00 13.85
N ARG A 240 7.84 9.92 13.06
CA ARG A 240 6.70 9.07 12.68
C ARG A 240 5.54 9.80 11.99
N SER A 241 5.63 11.13 11.89
CA SER A 241 4.57 12.03 11.42
C SER A 241 4.36 11.98 9.91
N LYS A 242 5.37 11.58 9.15
CA LYS A 242 5.36 11.52 7.68
C LYS A 242 5.42 10.09 7.14
N THR A 243 5.30 9.09 8.00
CA THR A 243 5.38 7.67 7.63
C THR A 243 4.43 7.32 6.47
N ALA A 244 3.21 7.86 6.48
CA ALA A 244 2.22 7.62 5.44
C ALA A 244 2.60 8.27 4.10
N ASP A 245 3.08 9.51 4.12
CA ASP A 245 3.54 10.24 2.93
C ASP A 245 4.76 9.56 2.32
N HIS A 246 5.74 9.20 3.15
CA HIS A 246 6.94 8.46 2.76
C HIS A 246 6.59 7.12 2.11
N LEU A 247 5.64 6.38 2.70
CA LEU A 247 5.15 5.13 2.13
C LEU A 247 4.43 5.36 0.79
N SER A 248 3.70 6.46 0.65
CA SER A 248 2.97 6.82 -0.58
C SER A 248 3.93 7.18 -1.71
N THR A 249 4.99 7.94 -1.41
CA THR A 249 6.06 8.26 -2.34
C THR A 249 6.79 6.99 -2.77
N LEU A 250 7.16 6.11 -1.82
CA LEU A 250 7.80 4.83 -2.13
C LEU A 250 6.92 3.95 -3.00
N LYS A 251 5.64 3.83 -2.67
CA LYS A 251 4.67 3.05 -3.45
C LYS A 251 4.59 3.53 -4.89
N THR A 252 4.37 4.84 -5.09
CA THR A 252 4.25 5.42 -6.43
C THR A 252 5.52 5.18 -7.26
N TYR A 253 6.69 5.36 -6.63
CA TYR A 253 7.97 5.09 -7.30
C TYR A 253 8.13 3.60 -7.64
N ASN A 254 7.85 2.70 -6.70
CA ASN A 254 7.97 1.26 -6.89
C ASN A 254 7.02 0.74 -7.97
N HIS A 255 5.80 1.27 -8.05
CA HIS A 255 4.86 0.96 -9.13
C HIS A 255 5.43 1.34 -10.49
N ALA A 256 5.97 2.55 -10.61
CA ALA A 256 6.57 3.03 -11.85
C ALA A 256 7.80 2.21 -12.27
N GLN A 257 8.57 1.69 -11.32
CA GLN A 257 9.78 0.90 -11.57
C GLN A 257 9.56 -0.63 -11.56
N GLY A 258 8.35 -1.11 -11.27
CA GLY A 258 8.06 -2.54 -11.15
C GLY A 258 8.72 -3.23 -9.95
N VAL A 259 9.10 -2.49 -8.92
CA VAL A 259 9.80 -3.01 -7.73
C VAL A 259 8.81 -3.62 -6.75
N THR A 260 9.10 -4.81 -6.26
CA THR A 260 8.34 -5.43 -5.16
C THR A 260 8.97 -5.01 -3.83
N CYS A 261 8.19 -4.44 -2.90
CA CYS A 261 8.74 -3.92 -1.65
C CYS A 261 7.98 -4.45 -0.43
N LEU A 262 8.69 -4.97 0.57
CA LEU A 262 8.15 -5.42 1.84
C LEU A 262 8.67 -4.56 3.00
N CYS A 263 7.81 -3.71 3.54
CA CYS A 263 8.10 -2.87 4.70
C CYS A 263 7.78 -3.63 5.99
N VAL A 264 8.76 -3.77 6.87
CA VAL A 264 8.56 -4.31 8.21
C VAL A 264 8.13 -3.17 9.13
N GLY A 265 7.10 -3.43 9.93
CA GLY A 265 6.56 -2.49 10.91
C GLY A 265 6.23 -3.14 12.25
N GLN A 266 5.97 -2.30 13.24
CA GLN A 266 5.49 -2.71 14.56
C GLN A 266 4.01 -2.37 14.74
N ILE A 267 3.34 -3.09 15.64
CA ILE A 267 2.03 -2.68 16.16
C ILE A 267 2.20 -1.92 17.47
N LYS A 268 1.27 -1.02 17.77
CA LYS A 268 1.11 -0.34 19.07
C LYS A 268 0.58 -1.33 20.11
N ASP A 269 0.64 -0.94 21.38
CA ASP A 269 0.02 -1.70 22.48
C ASP A 269 -1.50 -1.87 22.31
N THR A 270 -2.14 -0.99 21.52
CA THR A 270 -3.57 -1.10 21.15
C THR A 270 -3.87 -2.22 20.16
N GLY A 271 -2.84 -2.82 19.54
CA GLY A 271 -2.98 -3.80 18.46
C GLY A 271 -2.89 -3.17 17.06
N ASP A 272 -3.01 -1.85 16.95
CA ASP A 272 -3.01 -1.16 15.65
C ASP A 272 -1.58 -0.99 15.09
N PRO A 273 -1.39 -1.05 13.76
CA PRO A 273 -0.09 -0.71 13.14
C PRO A 273 0.44 0.66 13.56
N VAL A 274 1.74 0.76 13.84
CA VAL A 274 2.42 2.03 14.12
C VAL A 274 2.53 2.84 12.84
N GLY A 275 1.64 3.81 12.67
CA GLY A 275 1.36 4.52 11.42
C GLY A 275 -0.14 4.67 11.17
N GLY A 276 -0.96 3.97 11.96
CA GLY A 276 -2.42 4.08 11.97
C GLY A 276 -3.07 3.58 10.69
N GLU A 277 -4.32 3.99 10.49
CA GLU A 277 -5.09 3.68 9.29
C GLU A 277 -4.39 4.13 8.01
N ALA A 278 -3.64 5.25 8.05
CA ALA A 278 -2.95 5.78 6.89
C ALA A 278 -1.93 4.78 6.30
N MET A 279 -1.16 4.05 7.12
CA MET A 279 -0.27 2.99 6.62
C MET A 279 -1.07 1.87 5.95
N VAL A 280 -2.18 1.46 6.58
CA VAL A 280 -3.04 0.41 6.05
C VAL A 280 -3.67 0.84 4.74
N HIS A 281 -4.07 2.10 4.57
CA HIS A 281 -4.64 2.60 3.32
C HIS A 281 -3.60 2.76 2.20
N THR A 282 -2.39 3.21 2.52
CA THR A 282 -1.35 3.48 1.52
C THR A 282 -0.76 2.21 0.93
N ALA A 283 -0.43 1.19 1.74
CA ALA A 283 0.16 -0.06 1.27
C ALA A 283 -0.75 -0.78 0.25
N ASP A 284 -0.19 -1.57 -0.66
CA ASP A 284 -0.98 -2.38 -1.60
C ASP A 284 -1.51 -3.65 -0.92
N ALA A 285 -0.69 -4.27 -0.07
CA ALA A 285 -1.10 -5.37 0.80
C ALA A 285 -0.59 -5.19 2.23
N VAL A 286 -1.35 -5.70 3.19
CA VAL A 286 -1.03 -5.60 4.62
C VAL A 286 -1.19 -6.97 5.27
N PHE A 287 -0.13 -7.40 5.95
CA PHE A 287 -0.06 -8.66 6.68
C PHE A 287 0.20 -8.36 8.16
N LEU A 288 -0.66 -8.86 9.04
CA LEU A 288 -0.55 -8.65 10.48
C LEU A 288 -0.18 -9.96 11.17
N ILE A 289 0.88 -9.94 11.96
CA ILE A 289 1.22 -10.99 12.91
C ILE A 289 0.61 -10.60 14.25
N GLU A 290 -0.21 -11.47 14.82
CA GLU A 290 -0.99 -11.18 16.04
C GLU A 290 -0.85 -12.32 17.05
N GLU A 291 -0.99 -12.00 18.34
CA GLU A 291 -1.22 -13.01 19.36
C GLU A 291 -2.73 -13.21 19.54
N MET A 292 -3.21 -14.41 19.24
CA MET A 292 -4.62 -14.78 19.47
C MET A 292 -4.72 -15.58 20.76
N GLY A 293 -5.50 -15.07 21.72
CA GLY A 293 -5.83 -15.80 22.95
C GLY A 293 -6.94 -16.83 22.70
N LEU A 294 -6.76 -18.03 23.25
CA LEU A 294 -7.74 -19.11 23.19
C LEU A 294 -8.70 -18.98 24.38
N SER A 295 -9.78 -18.22 24.14
CA SER A 295 -10.70 -17.73 25.19
C SER A 295 -11.80 -18.71 25.59
N SER A 296 -11.94 -19.83 24.86
CA SER A 296 -12.86 -20.93 25.19
C SER A 296 -12.20 -22.29 24.96
N LYS A 297 -12.80 -23.38 25.48
CA LYS A 297 -12.29 -24.74 25.28
C LYS A 297 -12.50 -25.20 23.85
N GLU A 298 -13.59 -24.77 23.22
CA GLU A 298 -13.93 -25.04 21.83
C GLU A 298 -12.91 -24.39 20.89
N GLN A 299 -12.58 -23.11 21.12
CA GLN A 299 -11.55 -22.40 20.35
C GLN A 299 -10.18 -23.06 20.55
N ALA A 300 -9.87 -23.51 21.76
CA ALA A 300 -8.64 -24.22 22.04
C ALA A 300 -8.54 -25.56 21.28
N ALA A 301 -9.63 -26.33 21.26
CA ALA A 301 -9.70 -27.58 20.52
C ALA A 301 -9.59 -27.36 19.00
N GLU A 302 -10.33 -26.38 18.48
CA GLU A 302 -10.33 -26.01 17.05
C GLU A 302 -8.92 -25.62 16.60
N TRP A 303 -8.26 -24.76 17.36
CA TRP A 303 -6.94 -24.22 17.00
C TRP A 303 -5.79 -25.07 17.49
N GLY A 304 -6.00 -26.26 18.06
CA GLY A 304 -4.93 -27.17 18.51
C GLY A 304 -4.07 -26.62 19.66
N GLY A 305 -4.68 -25.96 20.65
CA GLY A 305 -4.00 -25.40 21.83
C GLY A 305 -4.73 -25.73 23.14
N LYS A 306 -4.33 -25.12 24.26
CA LYS A 306 -5.03 -25.26 25.55
C LYS A 306 -5.87 -24.02 25.86
N TYR A 307 -6.88 -24.21 26.68
CA TYR A 307 -7.70 -23.12 27.18
C TYR A 307 -6.83 -22.08 27.90
N ARG A 308 -6.97 -20.80 27.53
CA ARG A 308 -6.16 -19.64 27.96
C ARG A 308 -4.71 -19.59 27.43
N ASP A 309 -4.34 -20.49 26.52
CA ASP A 309 -3.08 -20.32 25.78
C ASP A 309 -3.17 -19.13 24.82
N ARG A 310 -2.00 -18.70 24.33
CA ARG A 310 -1.87 -17.76 23.23
C ARG A 310 -1.14 -18.42 22.08
N ILE A 311 -1.69 -18.27 20.88
CA ILE A 311 -1.04 -18.68 19.63
C ILE A 311 -0.63 -17.47 18.83
N VAL A 312 0.29 -17.65 17.89
CA VAL A 312 0.67 -16.62 16.93
C VAL A 312 -0.04 -16.93 15.62
N VAL A 313 -0.69 -15.92 15.04
CA VAL A 313 -1.35 -16.01 13.73
C VAL A 313 -0.82 -14.93 12.81
N VAL A 314 -0.86 -15.18 11.50
CA VAL A 314 -0.67 -14.16 10.47
C VAL A 314 -1.97 -14.01 9.68
N ARG A 315 -2.45 -12.78 9.54
CA ARG A 315 -3.67 -12.44 8.81
C ARG A 315 -3.34 -11.51 7.66
N ALA A 316 -3.85 -11.82 6.48
CA ALA A 316 -3.94 -10.84 5.41
C ALA A 316 -5.11 -9.90 5.68
N VAL A 317 -4.85 -8.60 5.75
CA VAL A 317 -5.88 -7.58 6.00
C VAL A 317 -6.43 -7.04 4.70
N LYS A 318 -5.55 -6.80 3.73
CA LYS A 318 -5.93 -6.36 2.39
C LYS A 318 -4.87 -6.74 1.36
N CYS A 319 -5.30 -6.78 0.11
CA CYS A 319 -4.48 -6.73 -1.09
C CYS A 319 -5.31 -6.04 -2.17
N VAL A 320 -4.75 -5.04 -2.87
CA VAL A 320 -5.49 -4.30 -3.91
C VAL A 320 -5.44 -4.98 -5.28
N THR A 321 -4.52 -5.92 -5.49
CA THR A 321 -4.33 -6.57 -6.80
C THR A 321 -4.85 -7.99 -6.88
N THR A 322 -5.07 -8.67 -5.74
CA THR A 322 -5.57 -10.05 -5.69
C THR A 322 -6.48 -10.27 -4.49
N PRO A 323 -7.31 -11.33 -4.50
CA PRO A 323 -7.97 -11.78 -3.28
C PRO A 323 -6.95 -12.16 -2.19
N ILE A 324 -7.38 -12.05 -0.95
CA ILE A 324 -6.60 -12.43 0.24
C ILE A 324 -7.11 -13.74 0.84
N PHE A 325 -6.25 -14.44 1.55
CA PHE A 325 -6.68 -15.59 2.34
C PHE A 325 -7.61 -15.12 3.48
N PRO A 326 -8.85 -15.65 3.59
CA PRO A 326 -9.89 -15.05 4.44
C PRO A 326 -9.74 -15.38 5.93
N HIS A 327 -8.91 -16.35 6.28
CA HIS A 327 -8.73 -16.80 7.65
C HIS A 327 -7.32 -16.48 8.18
N PRO A 328 -7.13 -16.28 9.49
CA PRO A 328 -5.79 -16.24 10.06
C PRO A 328 -5.08 -17.58 9.85
N ILE A 329 -3.79 -17.51 9.54
CA ILE A 329 -2.91 -18.67 9.46
C ILE A 329 -2.18 -18.78 10.79
N ARG A 330 -2.40 -19.86 11.54
CA ARG A 330 -1.59 -20.20 12.72
C ARG A 330 -0.16 -20.44 12.27
N VAL A 331 0.78 -19.77 12.94
CA VAL A 331 2.20 -19.87 12.61
C VAL A 331 3.03 -20.27 13.81
N GLN A 332 4.17 -20.85 13.50
CA GLN A 332 5.25 -21.13 14.44
C GLN A 332 6.58 -20.67 13.84
N GLN A 333 7.59 -20.48 14.68
CA GLN A 333 8.95 -20.18 14.23
C GLN A 333 9.69 -21.49 13.98
N LYS A 334 10.31 -21.63 12.81
CA LYS A 334 11.18 -22.78 12.54
C LYS A 334 12.33 -22.83 13.54
N PRO A 335 12.68 -24.01 14.10
CA PRO A 335 13.70 -24.11 15.15
C PRO A 335 15.07 -23.54 14.76
N VAL A 336 15.49 -23.70 13.50
CA VAL A 336 16.82 -23.28 13.02
C VAL A 336 16.82 -21.83 12.54
N THR A 337 15.95 -21.51 11.58
CA THR A 337 15.95 -20.20 10.91
C THR A 337 15.17 -19.14 11.69
N GLY A 338 14.22 -19.54 12.54
CA GLY A 338 13.27 -18.66 13.24
C GLY A 338 12.33 -17.89 12.31
N GLU A 339 12.26 -18.25 11.03
CA GLU A 339 11.26 -17.76 10.10
C GLU A 339 9.88 -18.34 10.45
N LEU A 340 8.82 -17.65 10.04
CA LEU A 340 7.46 -18.12 10.23
C LEU A 340 7.08 -19.20 9.21
N GLU A 341 6.50 -20.29 9.71
CA GLU A 341 5.89 -21.35 8.92
C GLU A 341 4.45 -21.60 9.37
N VAL A 342 3.64 -22.15 8.47
CA VAL A 342 2.28 -22.64 8.79
C VAL A 342 2.41 -23.73 9.85
N SER A 343 1.68 -23.59 10.95
CA SER A 343 1.68 -24.60 12.01
C SER A 343 0.93 -25.85 11.55
N ALA A 344 1.41 -27.03 11.97
CA ALA A 344 0.71 -28.29 11.74
C ALA A 344 -0.66 -28.35 12.44
N ASP A 345 -0.88 -27.50 13.45
CA ASP A 345 -2.13 -27.39 14.18
C ASP A 345 -3.12 -26.38 13.54
N GLN A 346 -2.91 -25.99 12.28
CA GLN A 346 -3.88 -25.16 11.55
C GLN A 346 -5.20 -25.93 11.41
N PRO A 347 -6.36 -25.33 11.74
CA PRO A 347 -7.66 -26.01 11.59
C PRO A 347 -7.92 -26.46 10.16
N ASP A 348 -8.41 -27.69 9.97
CA ASP A 348 -8.69 -28.27 8.64
C ASP A 348 -9.72 -27.45 7.85
N ASP A 349 -10.73 -26.91 8.53
CA ASP A 349 -11.76 -26.05 7.93
C ASP A 349 -11.22 -24.67 7.52
N LYS A 350 -10.00 -24.33 7.95
CA LYS A 350 -9.25 -23.11 7.63
C LYS A 350 -7.88 -23.43 7.02
N ALA A 351 -7.75 -24.60 6.39
CA ALA A 351 -6.51 -25.01 5.76
C ALA A 351 -6.06 -23.99 4.71
N VAL A 352 -4.75 -23.74 4.66
CA VAL A 352 -4.15 -22.90 3.62
C VAL A 352 -4.43 -23.50 2.25
N LYS A 353 -4.65 -22.64 1.25
CA LYS A 353 -4.88 -23.08 -0.12
C LYS A 353 -3.60 -23.68 -0.71
N PRO A 354 -3.70 -24.67 -1.62
CA PRO A 354 -2.52 -25.24 -2.26
C PRO A 354 -1.75 -24.17 -3.04
N LEU A 355 -0.42 -24.30 -3.04
CA LEU A 355 0.45 -23.49 -3.90
C LEU A 355 0.19 -23.82 -5.39
N PRO A 356 0.52 -22.90 -6.32
CA PRO A 356 0.26 -23.04 -7.76
C PRO A 356 0.70 -24.36 -8.39
#